data_AF-A0A0B7AG08-F1
#
_entry.id   AF-A0A0B7AG08-F1
#
_cell.length_a   1.000
_cell.length_b   1.000
_cell.length_c   1.000
_cell.angle_alpha   90.00
_cell.angle_beta   90.00
_cell.angle_gamma   90.00
#
_symmetry.space_group_name_H-M   'P 1'
#
loop_
_entity.id
_entity.type
_entity.pdbx_description
1 polymer ?
#
loop_
_entity_poly.entity_id
_entity_poly.type
_entity_poly.pdbx_seq_one_letter_code
_entity_poly.pdbx_strand_id
1 'polypeptide(L)'
;VEQFKRTQSSRDALHAKYSSVTGKTVVGDYEWGHLQIDATSLFLLALAQMTASGVVIVFTLDEVAFVQNLVFYIEAAYRTPDYGIWERGDKTNHGLPELNASSIGMAKAALEAINELDLFGSRGGPASVIHVLPDEAQQCQAILQSMLPRESISKETDAALLTVIGFPAFAVDDPELIALTHKTIIEKLEGPYGCCRFLRDGYKTAKEDPRRLHYEPWELMVFEKIECQWPLFFAFLILDGLFNNNQEQVQKYQKMLDAVLLKSEDGIPVVPELYAVPKELVDKEYENPGSQIRVAAGKIPHMWGQSMYILGQLMVEGFLSPGELDPLNRRHVTETKPDIVVQVVLLAEDSLIQDKMALHGIELQTVSEVAPIQIHPARVLSKIYTLLGKNKRMGLTGRASSSEIGLLATSKLYMLADKILAFVPQFMDMSRFYMVLDTNFLVDFP
;
A
#
# COMPACT_ATOMS: atom_id res chain seq x y z
N VAL A 1 -4.63 1.20 17.31
CA VAL A 1 -3.55 0.23 16.96
C VAL A 1 -3.71 -1.11 17.66
N GLU A 2 -3.55 -1.21 18.98
CA GLU A 2 -3.56 -2.52 19.68
C GLU A 2 -4.88 -3.29 19.51
N GLN A 3 -6.03 -2.61 19.65
CA GLN A 3 -7.35 -3.21 19.43
C GLN A 3 -7.54 -3.63 17.96
N PHE A 4 -7.19 -2.74 17.01
CA PHE A 4 -7.30 -3.00 15.58
C PHE A 4 -6.56 -4.26 15.12
N LYS A 5 -5.35 -4.54 15.63
CA LYS A 5 -4.61 -5.77 15.28
C LYS A 5 -5.40 -7.06 15.56
N ARG A 6 -6.38 -7.01 16.45
CA ARG A 6 -7.25 -8.16 16.80
C ARG A 6 -8.58 -8.11 16.08
N THR A 7 -9.19 -6.94 15.96
CA THR A 7 -10.56 -6.78 15.47
C THR A 7 -10.65 -6.50 13.98
N GLN A 8 -9.64 -5.81 13.42
CA GLN A 8 -9.62 -5.27 12.06
C GLN A 8 -10.89 -4.43 11.76
N SER A 9 -11.51 -3.87 12.80
CA SER A 9 -12.75 -3.11 12.70
C SER A 9 -12.44 -1.65 12.41
N SER A 10 -13.26 -1.02 11.56
CA SER A 10 -13.18 0.42 11.31
C SER A 10 -13.28 1.29 12.57
N ARG A 11 -13.90 0.78 13.64
CA ARG A 11 -14.06 1.47 14.93
C ARG A 11 -12.78 1.56 15.75
N ASP A 12 -11.85 0.63 15.53
CA ASP A 12 -10.60 0.56 16.29
C ASP A 12 -9.41 1.15 15.49
N ALA A 13 -9.71 1.66 14.30
CA ALA A 13 -8.77 2.24 13.36
C ALA A 13 -8.15 3.54 13.90
N LEU A 14 -7.01 3.91 13.35
CA LEU A 14 -6.47 5.25 13.56
C LEU A 14 -7.40 6.29 12.93
N HIS A 15 -7.55 7.46 13.55
CA HIS A 15 -8.27 8.56 12.92
C HIS A 15 -7.52 9.01 11.67
N ALA A 16 -8.26 9.33 10.61
CA ALA A 16 -7.72 9.93 9.40
C ALA A 16 -7.31 11.41 9.56
N LYS A 17 -7.89 12.12 10.54
CA LYS A 17 -7.78 13.58 10.66
C LYS A 17 -7.35 14.02 12.04
N TYR A 18 -6.28 14.81 12.07
CA TYR A 18 -5.75 15.45 13.27
C TYR A 18 -5.55 16.95 13.04
N SER A 19 -5.64 17.72 14.12
CA SER A 19 -5.31 19.14 14.12
C SER A 19 -3.81 19.32 13.95
N SER A 20 -3.38 20.09 12.94
CA SER A 20 -1.96 20.41 12.72
C SER A 20 -1.33 21.22 13.86
N VAL A 21 -2.14 21.96 14.63
CA VAL A 21 -1.67 22.80 15.74
C VAL A 21 -1.59 22.01 17.05
N THR A 22 -2.56 21.13 17.31
CA THR A 22 -2.70 20.47 18.62
C THR A 22 -2.37 18.99 18.61
N GLY A 23 -2.32 18.35 17.45
CA GLY A 23 -2.16 16.90 17.29
C GLY A 23 -3.36 16.06 17.74
N LYS A 24 -4.48 16.69 18.12
CA LYS A 24 -5.69 16.01 18.59
C LYS A 24 -6.63 15.66 17.45
N THR A 25 -7.51 14.68 17.69
CA THR A 25 -8.60 14.32 16.78
C THR A 25 -9.54 15.51 16.57
N VAL A 26 -9.98 15.69 15.33
CA VAL A 26 -10.86 16.81 14.93
C VAL A 26 -12.28 16.37 14.59
N VAL A 27 -12.50 15.07 14.42
CA VAL A 27 -13.80 14.45 14.11
C VAL A 27 -13.98 13.28 15.07
N GLY A 28 -15.21 13.03 15.52
CA GLY A 28 -15.53 11.94 16.44
C GLY A 28 -15.39 10.57 15.79
N ASP A 29 -15.19 9.54 16.62
CA ASP A 29 -14.85 8.16 16.22
C ASP A 29 -15.84 7.52 15.21
N TYR A 30 -17.09 7.98 15.19
CA TYR A 30 -18.16 7.45 14.32
C TYR A 30 -18.61 8.42 13.22
N GLU A 31 -17.99 9.59 13.12
CA GLU A 31 -18.44 10.67 12.24
C GLU A 31 -17.66 10.72 10.92
N TRP A 32 -16.69 9.82 10.72
CA TRP A 32 -15.84 9.80 9.52
C TRP A 32 -15.39 8.40 9.12
N GLY A 33 -15.05 8.24 7.83
CA GLY A 33 -14.36 7.06 7.30
C GLY A 33 -12.90 6.98 7.75
N HIS A 34 -12.67 6.70 9.03
CA HIS A 34 -11.33 6.76 9.64
C HIS A 34 -10.37 5.65 9.19
N LEU A 35 -10.89 4.46 8.89
CA LEU A 35 -10.05 3.35 8.44
C LEU A 35 -9.46 3.62 7.06
N GLN A 36 -8.22 4.10 7.05
CA GLN A 36 -7.41 4.43 5.87
C GLN A 36 -6.06 3.73 5.98
N ILE A 37 -5.93 2.60 5.29
CA ILE A 37 -4.73 1.78 5.32
C ILE A 37 -3.62 2.45 4.48
N ASP A 38 -4.00 3.08 3.38
CA ASP A 38 -3.14 3.88 2.52
C ASP A 38 -2.40 4.98 3.31
N ALA A 39 -3.08 5.73 4.16
CA ALA A 39 -2.46 6.83 4.92
C ALA A 39 -1.39 6.33 5.90
N THR A 40 -1.67 5.24 6.61
CA THR A 40 -0.70 4.61 7.53
C THR A 40 0.47 4.00 6.76
N SER A 41 0.18 3.41 5.60
CA SER A 41 1.19 2.81 4.72
C SER A 41 2.10 3.87 4.10
N LEU A 42 1.55 4.99 3.64
CA LEU A 42 2.31 6.12 3.10
C LEU A 42 3.25 6.70 4.17
N PHE A 43 2.80 6.79 5.42
CA PHE A 43 3.68 7.21 6.53
C PHE A 43 4.86 6.26 6.72
N LEU A 44 4.63 4.94 6.71
CA LEU A 44 5.68 3.93 6.84
C LEU A 44 6.63 3.94 5.64
N LEU A 45 6.11 4.08 4.43
CA LEU A 45 6.90 4.20 3.20
C LEU A 45 7.80 5.44 3.23
N ALA A 46 7.23 6.61 3.58
CA ALA A 46 7.99 7.85 3.70
C ALA A 46 9.05 7.77 4.82
N LEU A 47 8.71 7.16 5.96
CA LEU A 47 9.68 6.90 7.03
C LEU A 47 10.84 6.03 6.54
N ALA A 48 10.54 4.98 5.78
CA ALA A 48 11.55 4.09 5.22
C ALA A 48 12.47 4.82 4.23
N GLN A 49 11.88 5.59 3.30
CA GLN A 49 12.62 6.40 2.33
C GLN A 49 13.51 7.45 3.02
N MET A 50 12.97 8.21 3.98
CA MET A 50 13.75 9.21 4.72
C MET A 50 14.90 8.59 5.50
N THR A 51 14.67 7.44 6.14
CA THR A 51 15.70 6.72 6.89
C THR A 51 16.80 6.20 5.95
N ALA A 52 16.41 5.65 4.79
CA ALA A 52 17.35 5.20 3.76
C ALA A 52 18.17 6.35 3.16
N SER A 53 17.59 7.55 3.04
CA SER A 53 18.29 8.79 2.66
C SER A 53 19.18 9.37 3.77
N GLY A 54 19.22 8.75 4.96
CA GLY A 54 20.07 9.16 6.08
C GLY A 54 19.40 10.11 7.08
N VAL A 55 18.11 10.41 6.93
CA VAL A 55 17.34 11.22 7.88
C VAL A 55 16.76 10.30 8.96
N VAL A 56 17.37 10.33 10.15
CA VAL A 56 16.91 9.54 11.31
C VAL A 56 15.83 10.32 12.06
N ILE A 57 14.61 9.80 12.07
CA ILE A 57 13.43 10.41 12.73
C ILE A 57 13.08 9.70 14.05
N VAL A 58 13.42 8.41 14.15
CA VAL A 58 13.13 7.55 15.30
C VAL A 58 14.37 7.49 16.18
N PHE A 59 14.21 7.70 17.49
CA PHE A 59 15.36 7.82 18.41
C PHE A 59 15.32 6.85 19.59
N THR A 60 14.16 6.23 19.85
CA THR A 60 13.98 5.34 20.99
C THR A 60 13.47 3.97 20.57
N LEU A 61 13.84 2.93 21.34
CA LEU A 61 13.30 1.58 21.15
C LEU A 61 11.78 1.52 21.42
N ASP A 62 11.26 2.48 22.20
CA ASP A 62 9.83 2.60 22.42
C ASP A 62 9.10 2.99 21.12
N GLU A 63 9.65 3.94 20.36
CA GLU A 63 9.15 4.32 19.03
C GLU A 63 9.37 3.22 17.98
N VAL A 64 10.52 2.53 17.99
CA VAL A 64 10.74 1.36 17.12
C VAL A 64 9.64 0.32 17.34
N ALA A 65 9.35 0.00 18.60
CA ALA A 65 8.28 -0.93 18.92
C ALA A 65 6.93 -0.43 18.40
N PHE A 66 6.63 0.86 18.49
CA PHE A 66 5.41 1.44 17.93
C PHE A 66 5.35 1.30 16.40
N VAL A 67 6.42 1.62 15.67
CA VAL A 67 6.52 1.44 14.22
C VAL A 67 6.32 -0.03 13.82
N GLN A 68 6.93 -0.97 14.55
CA GLN A 68 6.71 -2.40 14.34
C GLN A 68 5.23 -2.80 14.52
N ASN A 69 4.49 -2.13 15.41
CA ASN A 69 3.05 -2.36 15.56
C ASN A 69 2.22 -1.72 14.46
N LEU A 70 2.70 -0.65 13.81
CA LEU A 70 2.08 -0.09 12.61
C LEU A 70 2.25 -1.03 11.41
N VAL A 71 3.38 -1.74 11.31
CA VAL A 71 3.54 -2.84 10.33
C VAL A 71 2.46 -3.91 10.55
N PHE A 72 2.26 -4.36 11.79
CA PHE A 72 1.18 -5.33 12.09
C PHE A 72 -0.23 -4.75 11.91
N TYR A 73 -0.38 -3.42 11.87
CA TYR A 73 -1.64 -2.78 11.55
C TYR A 73 -1.96 -2.89 10.06
N ILE A 74 -0.95 -2.77 9.19
CA ILE A 74 -1.13 -2.82 7.72
C ILE A 74 -0.91 -4.22 7.11
N GLU A 75 -0.37 -5.20 7.85
CA GLU A 75 -0.03 -6.54 7.31
C GLU A 75 -1.22 -7.24 6.66
N ALA A 76 -2.44 -7.03 7.18
CA ALA A 76 -3.67 -7.65 6.68
C ALA A 76 -4.40 -6.81 5.60
N ALA A 77 -3.73 -5.85 4.95
CA ALA A 77 -4.35 -4.94 3.98
C ALA A 77 -5.08 -5.67 2.84
N TYR A 78 -4.53 -6.78 2.35
CA TYR A 78 -5.10 -7.58 1.26
C TYR A 78 -6.49 -8.16 1.55
N ARG A 79 -6.91 -8.21 2.83
CA ARG A 79 -8.21 -8.74 3.27
C ARG A 79 -8.98 -7.81 4.19
N THR A 80 -8.50 -6.59 4.40
CA THR A 80 -9.14 -5.61 5.29
C THR A 80 -9.73 -4.49 4.43
N PRO A 81 -11.06 -4.45 4.24
CA PRO A 81 -11.72 -3.36 3.55
C PRO A 81 -11.49 -2.04 4.29
N ASP A 82 -11.23 -0.96 3.55
CA ASP A 82 -11.02 0.38 4.11
C ASP A 82 -11.85 1.44 3.37
N TYR A 83 -11.71 2.71 3.75
CA TYR A 83 -12.43 3.82 3.12
C TYR A 83 -11.70 4.40 1.88
N GLY A 84 -10.54 3.84 1.52
CA GLY A 84 -9.65 4.34 0.49
C GLY A 84 -9.18 5.78 0.68
N ILE A 85 -8.36 6.24 -0.26
CA ILE A 85 -7.75 7.58 -0.26
C ILE A 85 -8.77 8.73 -0.33
N TRP A 86 -9.98 8.42 -0.80
CA TRP A 86 -11.08 9.39 -0.89
C TRP A 86 -12.00 9.41 0.33
N GLU A 87 -11.69 8.62 1.36
CA GLU A 87 -12.40 8.58 2.64
C GLU A 87 -13.89 8.17 2.54
N ARG A 88 -14.27 7.45 1.48
CA ARG A 88 -15.67 7.11 1.14
C ARG A 88 -15.97 5.61 1.15
N GLY A 89 -14.96 4.76 1.02
CA GLY A 89 -15.11 3.32 0.87
C GLY A 89 -15.72 3.01 -0.49
N ASP A 90 -16.93 2.50 -0.51
CA ASP A 90 -17.64 2.16 -1.73
C ASP A 90 -18.02 3.39 -2.61
N LYS A 91 -18.27 3.15 -3.90
CA LYS A 91 -18.60 4.21 -4.88
C LYS A 91 -19.89 4.97 -4.52
N THR A 92 -20.88 4.30 -3.94
CA THR A 92 -22.16 4.91 -3.52
C THR A 92 -22.01 5.74 -2.25
N ASN A 93 -20.84 5.67 -1.59
CA ASN A 93 -20.51 6.43 -0.40
C ASN A 93 -21.60 6.26 0.67
N HIS A 94 -22.04 5.02 0.92
CA HIS A 94 -22.99 4.69 1.99
C HIS A 94 -22.29 4.38 3.32
N GLY A 95 -20.99 4.66 3.42
CA GLY A 95 -20.19 4.43 4.62
C GLY A 95 -19.71 2.99 4.79
N LEU A 96 -19.75 2.19 3.73
CA LEU A 96 -19.24 0.81 3.73
C LEU A 96 -17.81 0.76 3.19
N PRO A 97 -16.87 0.12 3.90
CA PRO A 97 -15.51 -0.03 3.41
C PRO A 97 -15.44 -1.10 2.29
N GLU A 98 -14.48 -0.94 1.38
CA GLU A 98 -14.21 -1.89 0.29
C GLU A 98 -12.72 -2.23 0.23
N LEU A 99 -12.36 -3.31 -0.45
CA LEU A 99 -10.95 -3.53 -0.79
C LEU A 99 -10.56 -2.55 -1.91
N ASN A 100 -9.64 -1.65 -1.57
CA ASN A 100 -9.11 -0.61 -2.44
C ASN A 100 -7.70 -1.00 -2.92
N ALA A 101 -7.53 -1.12 -4.25
CA ALA A 101 -6.25 -1.44 -4.87
C ALA A 101 -5.20 -0.35 -4.56
N SER A 102 -5.61 0.93 -4.49
CA SER A 102 -4.77 2.03 -4.03
C SER A 102 -4.17 1.78 -2.63
N SER A 103 -5.00 1.36 -1.66
CA SER A 103 -4.57 1.04 -0.30
C SER A 103 -3.70 -0.21 -0.22
N ILE A 104 -4.07 -1.28 -0.94
CA ILE A 104 -3.30 -2.53 -0.97
C ILE A 104 -1.92 -2.31 -1.61
N GLY A 105 -1.85 -1.54 -2.69
CA GLY A 105 -0.59 -1.20 -3.36
C GLY A 105 0.33 -0.37 -2.47
N MET A 106 -0.23 0.63 -1.77
CA MET A 106 0.55 1.43 -0.82
C MET A 106 1.04 0.58 0.36
N ALA A 107 0.19 -0.31 0.90
CA ALA A 107 0.56 -1.22 1.97
C ALA A 107 1.67 -2.19 1.54
N LYS A 108 1.55 -2.79 0.36
CA LYS A 108 2.60 -3.64 -0.22
C LYS A 108 3.93 -2.87 -0.29
N ALA A 109 3.91 -1.66 -0.82
CA ALA A 109 5.12 -0.86 -0.96
C ALA A 109 5.75 -0.51 0.39
N ALA A 110 4.93 -0.17 1.38
CA ALA A 110 5.39 0.11 2.73
C ALA A 110 5.98 -1.12 3.43
N LEU A 111 5.32 -2.28 3.31
CA LEU A 111 5.78 -3.56 3.88
C LEU A 111 7.12 -3.99 3.29
N GLU A 112 7.30 -3.87 1.98
CA GLU A 112 8.58 -4.17 1.33
C GLU A 112 9.67 -3.15 1.68
N ALA A 113 9.34 -1.85 1.74
CA ALA A 113 10.31 -0.79 1.98
C ALA A 113 10.87 -0.79 3.41
N ILE A 114 10.05 -1.14 4.41
CA ILE A 114 10.45 -1.11 5.81
C ILE A 114 11.07 -2.43 6.30
N ASN A 115 10.92 -3.51 5.53
CA ASN A 115 11.45 -4.81 5.92
C ASN A 115 12.98 -4.78 5.99
N GLU A 116 13.53 -5.28 7.11
CA GLU A 116 14.97 -5.32 7.39
C GLU A 116 15.64 -3.93 7.45
N LEU A 117 14.84 -2.87 7.56
CA LEU A 117 15.34 -1.51 7.70
C LEU A 117 15.65 -1.20 9.18
N ASP A 118 16.84 -0.65 9.42
CA ASP A 118 17.24 -0.12 10.72
C ASP A 118 16.75 1.34 10.88
N LEU A 119 15.82 1.55 11.80
CA LEU A 119 15.23 2.88 12.03
C LEU A 119 16.20 3.90 12.65
N PHE A 120 17.33 3.45 13.21
CA PHE A 120 18.40 4.34 13.68
C PHE A 120 19.46 4.61 12.60
N GLY A 121 19.23 4.12 11.37
CA GLY A 121 20.16 4.23 10.25
C GLY A 121 21.47 3.50 10.53
N SER A 122 22.59 4.10 10.13
CA SER A 122 23.93 3.50 10.27
C SER A 122 24.41 3.28 11.71
N ARG A 123 23.69 3.79 12.71
CA ARG A 123 24.06 3.70 14.13
C ARG A 123 23.21 2.70 14.91
N GLY A 124 22.28 2.02 14.26
CA GLY A 124 21.42 1.07 14.93
C GLY A 124 22.02 -0.31 15.13
N GLY A 125 21.19 -1.23 15.59
CA GLY A 125 21.54 -2.61 15.80
C GLY A 125 20.32 -3.52 15.67
N PRO A 126 20.45 -4.82 15.97
CA PRO A 126 19.36 -5.79 15.73
C PRO A 126 18.03 -5.46 16.42
N ALA A 127 18.04 -4.64 17.48
CA ALA A 127 16.84 -4.22 18.20
C ALA A 127 16.07 -3.06 17.55
N SER A 128 16.69 -2.32 16.61
CA SER A 128 16.07 -1.21 15.87
C SER A 128 15.63 -1.58 14.44
N VAL A 129 15.85 -2.84 14.05
CA VAL A 129 15.43 -3.39 12.76
C VAL A 129 13.96 -3.76 12.78
N ILE A 130 13.23 -3.36 11.75
CA ILE A 130 11.83 -3.74 11.54
C ILE A 130 11.76 -5.03 10.73
N HIS A 131 10.86 -5.93 11.14
CA HIS A 131 10.66 -7.21 10.48
C HIS A 131 9.24 -7.33 9.94
N VAL A 132 9.14 -7.78 8.69
CA VAL A 132 7.87 -8.02 7.99
C VAL A 132 7.84 -9.47 7.52
N LEU A 133 6.68 -10.11 7.60
CA LEU A 133 6.54 -11.44 7.03
C LEU A 133 6.40 -11.35 5.50
N PRO A 134 7.17 -12.14 4.75
CA PRO A 134 7.14 -12.11 3.29
C PRO A 134 5.79 -12.54 2.71
N ASP A 135 5.07 -13.42 3.42
CA ASP A 135 3.75 -13.89 2.99
C ASP A 135 2.75 -12.74 2.86
N GLU A 136 2.77 -11.77 3.77
CA GLU A 136 1.80 -10.67 3.80
C GLU A 136 1.98 -9.74 2.59
N ALA A 137 3.24 -9.43 2.23
CA ALA A 137 3.56 -8.66 1.03
C ALA A 137 3.18 -9.43 -0.25
N GLN A 138 3.41 -10.75 -0.28
CA GLN A 138 3.04 -11.58 -1.43
C GLN A 138 1.53 -11.72 -1.61
N GLN A 139 0.75 -11.80 -0.52
CA GLN A 139 -0.71 -11.80 -0.58
C GLN A 139 -1.23 -10.46 -1.12
N CYS A 140 -0.67 -9.33 -0.68
CA CYS A 140 -0.98 -8.02 -1.24
C CYS A 140 -0.68 -7.97 -2.74
N GLN A 141 0.46 -8.56 -3.16
CA GLN A 141 0.83 -8.63 -4.57
C GLN A 141 -0.16 -9.44 -5.42
N ALA A 142 -0.52 -10.65 -4.97
CA ALA A 142 -1.44 -11.51 -5.70
C ALA A 142 -2.83 -10.86 -5.88
N ILE A 143 -3.35 -10.25 -4.82
CA ILE A 143 -4.63 -9.52 -4.88
C ILE A 143 -4.51 -8.31 -5.80
N LEU A 144 -3.44 -7.51 -5.69
CA LEU A 144 -3.23 -6.32 -6.52
C LEU A 144 -3.18 -6.67 -8.01
N GLN A 145 -2.43 -7.71 -8.39
CA GLN A 145 -2.37 -8.19 -9.78
C GLN A 145 -3.74 -8.61 -10.31
N SER A 146 -4.58 -9.24 -9.48
CA SER A 146 -5.93 -9.64 -9.88
C SER A 146 -6.93 -8.48 -9.97
N MET A 147 -6.70 -7.40 -9.22
CA MET A 147 -7.62 -6.27 -9.15
C MET A 147 -7.38 -5.27 -10.28
N LEU A 148 -6.11 -4.94 -10.58
CA LEU A 148 -5.79 -3.94 -11.60
C LEU A 148 -6.32 -4.33 -12.99
N PRO A 149 -6.82 -3.37 -13.79
CA PRO A 149 -6.81 -1.91 -13.59
C PRO A 149 -7.99 -1.36 -12.76
N ARG A 150 -8.73 -2.23 -12.06
CA ARG A 150 -9.87 -1.85 -11.21
C ARG A 150 -9.39 -1.39 -9.85
N GLU A 151 -10.03 -0.35 -9.31
CA GLU A 151 -9.72 0.15 -7.97
C GLU A 151 -10.42 -0.66 -6.87
N SER A 152 -11.68 -1.03 -7.06
CA SER A 152 -12.47 -1.79 -6.07
C SER A 152 -13.67 -2.44 -6.76
N ILE A 153 -14.46 -3.25 -6.03
CA ILE A 153 -15.64 -3.93 -6.60
C ILE A 153 -16.60 -2.91 -7.24
N SER A 154 -16.80 -1.76 -6.61
CA SER A 154 -17.71 -0.72 -7.09
C SER A 154 -17.07 0.31 -8.04
N LYS A 155 -15.73 0.46 -8.02
CA LYS A 155 -15.00 1.43 -8.87
C LYS A 155 -14.22 0.74 -9.97
N GLU A 156 -14.71 0.87 -11.20
CA GLU A 156 -14.10 0.31 -12.41
C GLU A 156 -12.64 0.73 -12.64
N THR A 157 -12.29 1.95 -12.28
CA THR A 157 -10.94 2.52 -12.32
C THR A 157 -10.92 3.78 -11.45
N ASP A 158 -9.74 4.21 -11.02
CA ASP A 158 -9.52 5.40 -10.20
C ASP A 158 -8.15 6.01 -10.50
N ALA A 159 -8.05 7.33 -10.50
CA ALA A 159 -6.80 8.04 -10.72
C ALA A 159 -5.80 7.86 -9.57
N ALA A 160 -6.27 7.45 -8.37
CA ALA A 160 -5.42 7.07 -7.25
C ALA A 160 -4.47 5.91 -7.59
N LEU A 161 -4.82 5.06 -8.55
CA LEU A 161 -3.95 3.97 -9.02
C LEU A 161 -2.61 4.47 -9.58
N LEU A 162 -2.51 5.73 -10.03
CA LEU A 162 -1.23 6.35 -10.42
C LEU A 162 -0.22 6.34 -9.27
N THR A 163 -0.68 6.48 -8.03
CA THR A 163 0.19 6.45 -6.83
C THR A 163 0.73 5.06 -6.53
N VAL A 164 0.13 4.02 -7.12
CA VAL A 164 0.48 2.61 -6.95
C VAL A 164 1.39 2.11 -8.07
N ILE A 165 1.03 2.38 -9.32
CA ILE A 165 1.83 1.97 -10.49
C ILE A 165 3.11 2.80 -10.64
N GLY A 166 3.12 4.03 -10.11
CA GLY A 166 4.25 4.94 -10.14
C GLY A 166 4.58 5.49 -8.75
N PHE A 167 5.08 6.72 -8.72
CA PHE A 167 5.45 7.39 -7.47
C PHE A 167 4.22 7.67 -6.58
N PRO A 168 4.28 7.38 -5.27
CA PRO A 168 5.45 6.98 -4.50
C PRO A 168 5.64 5.46 -4.31
N ALA A 169 4.64 4.63 -4.61
CA ALA A 169 4.65 3.24 -4.16
C ALA A 169 5.51 2.31 -5.03
N PHE A 170 5.45 2.45 -6.36
CA PHE A 170 6.03 1.52 -7.35
C PHE A 170 5.74 0.05 -6.95
N ALA A 171 4.46 -0.24 -6.74
CA ALA A 171 4.05 -1.50 -6.12
C ALA A 171 3.80 -2.63 -7.14
N VAL A 172 3.70 -2.34 -8.43
CA VAL A 172 3.42 -3.33 -9.47
C VAL A 172 4.72 -3.70 -10.20
N ASP A 173 4.93 -4.99 -10.45
CA ASP A 173 6.12 -5.53 -11.10
C ASP A 173 5.89 -5.89 -12.58
N ASP A 174 4.64 -6.13 -12.99
CA ASP A 174 4.26 -6.44 -14.36
C ASP A 174 4.15 -5.15 -15.23
N PRO A 175 5.06 -4.96 -16.22
CA PRO A 175 5.03 -3.79 -17.10
C PRO A 175 3.78 -3.71 -17.98
N GLU A 176 3.22 -4.86 -18.40
CA GLU A 176 2.02 -4.89 -19.23
C GLU A 176 0.81 -4.40 -18.43
N LEU A 177 0.71 -4.83 -17.16
CA LEU A 177 -0.34 -4.41 -16.25
C LEU A 177 -0.22 -2.92 -15.88
N ILE A 178 1.00 -2.41 -15.70
CA ILE A 178 1.27 -0.97 -15.50
C ILE A 178 0.78 -0.17 -16.71
N ALA A 179 1.17 -0.58 -17.93
CA ALA A 179 0.79 0.10 -19.15
C ALA A 179 -0.73 0.07 -19.38
N LEU A 180 -1.38 -1.09 -19.13
CA LEU A 180 -2.83 -1.24 -19.21
C LEU A 180 -3.56 -0.33 -18.21
N THR A 181 -3.07 -0.27 -16.97
CA THR A 181 -3.66 0.57 -15.92
C THR A 181 -3.50 2.04 -16.25
N HIS A 182 -2.30 2.48 -16.63
CA HIS A 182 -2.03 3.85 -17.05
C HIS A 182 -2.93 4.26 -18.23
N LYS A 183 -3.01 3.43 -19.28
CA LYS A 183 -3.88 3.66 -20.43
C LYS A 183 -5.35 3.79 -20.03
N THR A 184 -5.83 2.90 -19.18
CA THR A 184 -7.23 2.91 -18.70
C THR A 184 -7.57 4.21 -17.96
N ILE A 185 -6.65 4.70 -17.11
CA ILE A 185 -6.81 5.96 -16.37
C ILE A 185 -6.90 7.14 -17.34
N ILE A 186 -5.97 7.23 -18.31
CA ILE A 186 -5.97 8.32 -19.28
C ILE A 186 -7.23 8.30 -20.14
N GLU A 187 -7.59 7.16 -20.71
CA GLU A 187 -8.75 7.05 -21.61
C GLU A 187 -10.10 7.35 -20.92
N LYS A 188 -10.24 7.00 -19.63
CA LYS A 188 -11.51 7.16 -18.91
C LYS A 188 -11.60 8.43 -18.06
N LEU A 189 -10.49 8.93 -17.53
CA LEU A 189 -10.49 9.96 -16.49
C LEU A 189 -9.80 11.27 -16.90
N GLU A 190 -8.96 11.29 -17.94
CA GLU A 190 -8.28 12.52 -18.39
C GLU A 190 -9.30 13.55 -18.91
N GLY A 191 -9.17 14.78 -18.44
CA GLY A 191 -9.91 15.94 -18.94
C GLY A 191 -9.00 17.15 -19.12
N PRO A 192 -9.53 18.25 -19.69
CA PRO A 192 -8.73 19.45 -19.98
C PRO A 192 -8.14 20.13 -18.75
N TYR A 193 -8.72 19.95 -17.55
CA TYR A 193 -8.28 20.58 -16.31
C TYR A 193 -7.59 19.62 -15.32
N GLY A 194 -7.40 18.36 -15.69
CA GLY A 194 -6.87 17.32 -14.81
C GLY A 194 -7.61 16.01 -15.01
N CYS A 195 -7.34 15.02 -14.16
CA CYS A 195 -8.10 13.78 -14.17
C CYS A 195 -9.27 13.83 -13.19
N CYS A 196 -10.39 13.19 -13.53
CA CYS A 196 -11.43 12.87 -12.54
C CYS A 196 -10.89 11.82 -11.57
N ARG A 197 -11.38 11.80 -10.33
CA ARG A 197 -10.97 10.79 -9.33
C ARG A 197 -11.40 9.39 -9.77
N PHE A 198 -12.69 9.22 -10.02
CA PHE A 198 -13.30 8.03 -10.62
C PHE A 198 -14.60 8.45 -11.33
N LEU A 199 -15.11 7.58 -12.20
CA LEU A 199 -16.35 7.85 -12.94
C LEU A 199 -17.56 7.97 -11.99
N ARG A 200 -18.47 8.91 -12.28
CA ARG A 200 -19.68 9.20 -11.49
C ARG A 200 -19.38 9.70 -10.07
N ASP A 201 -18.26 10.40 -9.91
CA ASP A 201 -17.92 11.04 -8.66
C ASP A 201 -18.69 12.35 -8.46
N GLY A 202 -19.51 12.41 -7.41
CA GLY A 202 -20.31 13.59 -7.06
C GLY A 202 -19.60 14.69 -6.31
N TYR A 203 -18.36 14.49 -5.83
CA TYR A 203 -17.75 15.44 -4.90
C TYR A 203 -17.55 16.84 -5.49
N LYS A 204 -18.12 17.82 -4.80
CA LYS A 204 -18.19 19.24 -5.15
C LYS A 204 -18.76 19.51 -6.54
N THR A 205 -19.50 18.55 -7.11
CA THR A 205 -20.26 18.79 -8.33
C THR A 205 -21.44 19.71 -8.03
N ALA A 206 -21.92 20.45 -9.04
CA ALA A 206 -22.99 21.42 -8.85
C ALA A 206 -24.35 20.81 -8.42
N LYS A 207 -24.49 19.47 -8.50
CA LYS A 207 -25.69 18.72 -8.13
C LYS A 207 -25.53 17.98 -6.79
N GLU A 208 -24.34 17.97 -6.17
CA GLU A 208 -24.13 17.35 -4.86
C GLU A 208 -24.85 18.15 -3.76
N ASP A 209 -25.46 17.48 -2.80
CA ASP A 209 -25.92 18.11 -1.56
C ASP A 209 -24.75 18.19 -0.56
N PRO A 210 -24.19 19.39 -0.30
CA PRO A 210 -23.03 19.54 0.59
C PRO A 210 -23.37 19.29 2.07
N ARG A 211 -24.65 19.13 2.43
CA ARG A 211 -25.08 18.90 3.82
C ARG A 211 -25.08 17.43 4.21
N ARG A 212 -24.96 16.52 3.23
CA ARG A 212 -25.04 15.07 3.45
C ARG A 212 -23.68 14.43 3.19
N LEU A 213 -23.29 13.53 4.08
CA LEU A 213 -22.08 12.72 3.88
C LEU A 213 -22.32 11.59 2.87
N HIS A 214 -23.52 11.00 2.86
CA HIS A 214 -23.86 9.81 2.06
C HIS A 214 -24.85 10.13 0.94
N TYR A 215 -24.63 9.51 -0.22
CA TYR A 215 -25.50 9.64 -1.38
C TYR A 215 -26.72 8.72 -1.28
N GLU A 216 -27.71 9.01 -2.10
CA GLU A 216 -28.77 8.08 -2.46
C GLU A 216 -28.34 7.24 -3.68
N PRO A 217 -28.84 5.99 -3.83
CA PRO A 217 -28.42 5.10 -4.91
C PRO A 217 -28.56 5.67 -6.34
N TRP A 218 -29.52 6.57 -6.57
CA TRP A 218 -29.76 7.18 -7.88
C TRP A 218 -28.85 8.39 -8.19
N GLU A 219 -28.22 9.00 -7.18
CA GLU A 219 -27.45 10.25 -7.37
C GLU A 219 -26.20 10.04 -8.23
N LEU A 220 -25.62 8.84 -8.24
CA LEU A 220 -24.47 8.52 -9.08
C LEU A 220 -24.74 8.74 -10.58
N MET A 221 -25.98 8.49 -11.05
CA MET A 221 -26.32 8.74 -12.45
C MET A 221 -26.37 10.23 -12.78
N VAL A 222 -26.64 11.08 -11.79
CA VAL A 222 -26.67 12.54 -11.95
C VAL A 222 -25.24 13.07 -12.08
N PHE A 223 -24.26 12.46 -11.43
CA PHE A 223 -22.87 12.96 -11.46
C PHE A 223 -22.11 12.57 -12.72
N GLU A 224 -22.63 11.64 -13.52
CA GLU A 224 -22.00 11.19 -14.75
C GLU A 224 -21.76 12.37 -15.72
N LYS A 225 -20.53 12.50 -16.21
CA LYS A 225 -20.03 13.55 -17.14
C LYS A 225 -19.83 14.93 -16.55
N ILE A 226 -20.22 15.17 -15.30
CA ILE A 226 -20.01 16.47 -14.61
C ILE A 226 -19.00 16.37 -13.47
N GLU A 227 -18.30 15.23 -13.36
CA GLU A 227 -17.32 14.94 -12.32
C GLU A 227 -16.22 16.00 -12.32
N CYS A 228 -15.80 16.43 -11.13
CA CYS A 228 -14.74 17.43 -10.99
C CYS A 228 -13.38 16.91 -11.46
N GLN A 229 -12.60 17.78 -12.11
CA GLN A 229 -11.27 17.45 -12.62
C GLN A 229 -10.19 17.98 -11.67
N TRP A 230 -9.19 17.17 -11.39
CA TRP A 230 -8.16 17.45 -10.38
C TRP A 230 -6.79 17.67 -11.04
N PRO A 231 -6.24 18.89 -11.01
CA PRO A 231 -4.91 19.18 -11.57
C PRO A 231 -3.78 18.39 -10.92
N LEU A 232 -3.97 17.91 -9.68
CA LEU A 232 -3.03 17.04 -8.96
C LEU A 232 -2.53 15.88 -9.85
N PHE A 233 -3.39 15.27 -10.65
CA PHE A 233 -3.00 14.12 -11.46
C PHE A 233 -2.10 14.49 -12.64
N PHE A 234 -2.16 15.72 -13.14
CA PHE A 234 -1.14 16.18 -14.09
C PHE A 234 0.24 16.25 -13.44
N ALA A 235 0.34 16.66 -12.18
CA ALA A 235 1.61 16.62 -11.46
C ALA A 235 2.13 15.17 -11.29
N PHE A 236 1.25 14.21 -10.98
CA PHE A 236 1.63 12.79 -10.96
C PHE A 236 2.07 12.27 -12.33
N LEU A 237 1.41 12.66 -13.42
CA LEU A 237 1.76 12.25 -14.77
C LEU A 237 3.08 12.87 -15.27
N ILE A 238 3.41 14.08 -14.79
CA ILE A 238 4.75 14.67 -14.98
C ILE A 238 5.79 13.84 -14.24
N LEU A 239 5.57 13.52 -12.96
CA LEU A 239 6.48 12.69 -12.17
C LEU A 239 6.68 11.31 -12.82
N ASP A 240 5.60 10.65 -13.23
CA ASP A 240 5.66 9.38 -13.97
C ASP A 240 6.52 9.49 -15.24
N GLY A 241 6.32 10.55 -16.03
CA GLY A 241 7.13 10.82 -17.22
C GLY A 241 8.62 11.03 -16.89
N LEU A 242 8.92 11.70 -15.77
CA LEU A 242 10.29 11.91 -15.31
C LEU A 242 10.95 10.61 -14.85
N PHE A 243 10.25 9.76 -14.10
CA PHE A 243 10.78 8.46 -13.65
C PHE A 243 11.02 7.50 -14.82
N ASN A 244 10.19 7.56 -15.86
CA ASN A 244 10.29 6.73 -17.07
C ASN A 244 11.17 7.36 -18.17
N ASN A 245 11.80 8.51 -17.93
CA ASN A 245 12.55 9.29 -18.93
C ASN A 245 11.74 9.65 -20.20
N ASN A 246 10.41 9.75 -20.10
CA ASN A 246 9.52 10.12 -21.20
C ASN A 246 9.35 11.65 -21.26
N GLN A 247 10.25 12.31 -21.98
CA GLN A 247 10.24 13.78 -22.10
C GLN A 247 9.03 14.33 -22.86
N GLU A 248 8.45 13.56 -23.78
CA GLU A 248 7.24 13.99 -24.51
C GLU A 248 6.04 14.09 -23.58
N GLN A 249 5.87 13.10 -22.70
CA GLN A 249 4.84 13.08 -21.66
C GLN A 249 4.99 14.26 -20.70
N VAL A 250 6.22 14.50 -20.22
CA VAL A 250 6.54 15.62 -19.32
C VAL A 250 6.14 16.95 -19.95
N GLN A 251 6.55 17.20 -21.20
CA GLN A 251 6.23 18.45 -21.90
C GLN A 251 4.74 18.63 -22.17
N LYS A 252 4.01 17.54 -22.51
CA LYS A 252 2.55 17.57 -22.69
C LYS A 252 1.87 18.03 -21.40
N TYR A 253 2.13 17.34 -20.29
CA TYR A 253 1.42 17.60 -19.04
C TYR A 253 1.90 18.88 -18.33
N GLN A 254 3.15 19.30 -18.54
CA GLN A 254 3.62 20.60 -18.03
C GLN A 254 2.84 21.75 -18.68
N LYS A 255 2.66 21.73 -20.01
CA LYS A 255 1.84 22.75 -20.71
C LYS A 255 0.39 22.74 -20.25
N MET A 256 -0.19 21.56 -20.03
CA MET A 256 -1.57 21.44 -19.53
C MET A 256 -1.69 21.93 -18.08
N LEU A 257 -0.72 21.60 -17.23
CA LEU A 257 -0.69 22.03 -15.84
C LEU A 257 -0.53 23.55 -15.76
N ASP A 258 0.41 24.14 -16.50
CA ASP A 258 0.64 25.59 -16.53
C ASP A 258 -0.62 26.38 -16.96
N ALA A 259 -1.44 25.80 -17.85
CA ALA A 259 -2.70 26.39 -18.28
C ALA A 259 -3.78 26.42 -17.18
N VAL A 260 -3.66 25.57 -16.15
CA VAL A 260 -4.61 25.47 -15.04
C VAL A 260 -4.05 25.91 -13.69
N LEU A 261 -2.82 26.41 -13.66
CA LEU A 261 -2.29 27.05 -12.46
C LEU A 261 -2.97 28.40 -12.26
N LEU A 262 -3.37 28.67 -11.03
CA LEU A 262 -3.80 30.01 -10.63
C LEU A 262 -2.59 30.80 -10.13
N LYS A 263 -2.72 32.12 -10.06
CA LYS A 263 -1.71 32.98 -9.44
C LYS A 263 -2.25 33.54 -8.13
N SER A 264 -1.45 33.44 -7.08
CA SER A 264 -1.70 34.15 -5.82
C SER A 264 -1.56 35.67 -6.00
N GLU A 265 -1.90 36.44 -4.97
CA GLU A 265 -1.75 37.91 -4.96
C GLU A 265 -0.28 38.33 -5.22
N ASP A 266 0.68 37.53 -4.75
CA ASP A 266 2.12 37.74 -4.95
C ASP A 266 2.64 37.21 -6.31
N GLY A 267 1.76 36.71 -7.17
CA GLY A 267 2.11 36.14 -8.48
C GLY A 267 2.66 34.71 -8.44
N ILE A 268 2.71 34.06 -7.27
CA ILE A 268 3.19 32.69 -7.11
C ILE A 268 2.16 31.71 -7.69
N PRO A 269 2.57 30.72 -8.50
CA PRO A 269 1.68 29.67 -9.00
C PRO A 269 1.09 28.82 -7.87
N VAL A 270 -0.24 28.68 -7.86
CA VAL A 270 -0.97 27.87 -6.88
C VAL A 270 -1.85 26.85 -7.59
N VAL A 271 -1.78 25.60 -7.12
CA VAL A 271 -2.58 24.48 -7.62
C VAL A 271 -3.92 24.45 -6.87
N PRO A 272 -5.07 24.62 -7.53
CA PRO A 272 -6.37 24.45 -6.88
C PRO A 272 -6.68 22.97 -6.62
N GLU A 273 -7.59 22.70 -5.69
CA GLU A 273 -8.03 21.33 -5.38
C GLU A 273 -8.67 20.68 -6.61
N LEU A 274 -9.61 21.37 -7.25
CA LEU A 274 -10.33 20.87 -8.42
C LEU A 274 -10.97 21.96 -9.28
N TYR A 275 -11.44 21.55 -10.46
CA TYR A 275 -12.21 22.33 -11.42
C TYR A 275 -13.61 21.73 -11.60
N ALA A 276 -14.63 22.51 -11.26
CA ALA A 276 -16.04 22.10 -11.28
C ALA A 276 -16.82 22.81 -12.40
N VAL A 277 -17.86 22.15 -12.92
CA VAL A 277 -18.79 22.76 -13.88
C VAL A 277 -19.72 23.74 -13.13
N PRO A 278 -19.83 25.00 -13.57
CA PRO A 278 -20.78 25.95 -12.98
C PRO A 278 -22.22 25.46 -13.07
N LYS A 279 -23.03 25.77 -12.05
CA LYS A 279 -24.41 25.26 -11.92
C LYS A 279 -25.29 25.63 -13.12
N GLU A 280 -25.08 26.80 -13.73
CA GLU A 280 -25.87 27.26 -14.88
C GLU A 280 -25.51 26.53 -16.18
N LEU A 281 -24.37 25.85 -16.23
CA LEU A 281 -23.83 25.20 -17.43
C LEU A 281 -23.94 23.67 -17.39
N VAL A 282 -24.45 23.11 -16.29
CA VAL A 282 -24.57 21.65 -16.11
C VAL A 282 -25.39 20.99 -17.22
N ASP A 283 -26.55 21.58 -17.56
CA ASP A 283 -27.43 20.98 -18.57
C ASP A 283 -26.76 20.94 -19.96
N LYS A 284 -25.94 21.95 -20.28
CA LYS A 284 -25.15 22.00 -21.52
C LYS A 284 -23.99 21.01 -21.52
N GLU A 285 -23.38 20.77 -20.37
CA GLU A 285 -22.34 19.74 -20.23
C GLU A 285 -22.91 18.33 -20.44
N TYR A 286 -24.16 18.06 -20.01
CA TYR A 286 -24.81 16.78 -20.33
C TYR A 286 -25.08 16.58 -21.82
N GLU A 287 -25.48 17.65 -22.52
CA GLU A 287 -25.73 17.62 -23.97
C GLU A 287 -24.44 17.38 -24.76
N ASN A 288 -23.35 18.04 -24.38
CA ASN A 288 -22.04 17.89 -25.01
C ASN A 288 -20.91 17.82 -23.96
N PRO A 289 -20.54 16.62 -23.48
CA PRO A 289 -19.55 16.45 -22.43
C PRO A 289 -18.18 17.04 -22.78
N GLY A 290 -17.54 17.70 -21.81
CA GLY A 290 -16.23 18.35 -21.98
C GLY A 290 -16.27 19.69 -22.72
N SER A 291 -17.45 20.23 -23.00
CA SER A 291 -17.59 21.49 -23.76
C SER A 291 -17.58 22.74 -22.89
N GLN A 292 -17.91 22.63 -21.61
CA GLN A 292 -18.05 23.79 -20.74
C GLN A 292 -16.74 24.18 -20.04
N ILE A 293 -16.56 25.49 -19.83
CA ILE A 293 -15.45 26.03 -19.03
C ILE A 293 -15.73 25.71 -17.56
N ARG A 294 -14.73 25.15 -16.89
CA ARG A 294 -14.81 24.80 -15.47
C ARG A 294 -14.15 25.87 -14.63
N VAL A 295 -14.65 26.05 -13.41
CA VAL A 295 -14.15 27.04 -12.45
C VAL A 295 -13.40 26.34 -11.33
N ALA A 296 -12.30 26.94 -10.88
CA ALA A 296 -11.54 26.42 -9.75
C ALA A 296 -12.41 26.47 -8.48
N ALA A 297 -12.39 25.39 -7.71
CA ALA A 297 -13.14 25.28 -6.46
C ALA A 297 -12.37 24.46 -5.42
N GLY A 298 -12.86 24.50 -4.18
CA GLY A 298 -12.23 23.83 -3.04
C GLY A 298 -11.10 24.63 -2.42
N LYS A 299 -10.08 23.94 -1.89
CA LYS A 299 -8.92 24.55 -1.23
C LYS A 299 -7.95 25.10 -2.26
N ILE A 300 -7.51 26.34 -2.05
CA ILE A 300 -6.54 27.04 -2.89
C ILE A 300 -5.55 27.75 -1.95
N PRO A 301 -4.28 27.31 -1.85
CA PRO A 301 -3.69 26.16 -2.53
C PRO A 301 -4.17 24.82 -1.95
N HIS A 302 -4.23 23.80 -2.81
CA HIS A 302 -4.39 22.43 -2.37
C HIS A 302 -3.03 21.84 -2.01
N MET A 303 -2.77 21.62 -0.72
CA MET A 303 -1.44 21.24 -0.21
C MET A 303 -0.83 20.00 -0.88
N TRP A 304 -1.63 18.96 -1.14
CA TRP A 304 -1.14 17.76 -1.82
C TRP A 304 -0.77 18.05 -3.28
N GLY A 305 -1.64 18.74 -4.02
CA GLY A 305 -1.38 19.21 -5.39
C GLY A 305 -0.15 20.11 -5.48
N GLN A 306 -0.05 21.08 -4.56
CA GLN A 306 1.07 22.00 -4.50
C GLN A 306 2.39 21.27 -4.21
N SER A 307 2.38 20.28 -3.31
CA SER A 307 3.58 19.51 -2.97
C SER A 307 4.08 18.71 -4.18
N MET A 308 3.18 18.05 -4.92
CA MET A 308 3.54 17.31 -6.13
C MET A 308 3.99 18.23 -7.27
N TYR A 309 3.38 19.41 -7.39
CA TYR A 309 3.83 20.42 -8.35
C TYR A 309 5.26 20.89 -8.06
N ILE A 310 5.55 21.28 -6.81
CA ILE A 310 6.90 21.71 -6.40
C ILE A 310 7.91 20.59 -6.65
N LEU A 311 7.57 19.36 -6.27
CA LEU A 311 8.40 18.18 -6.50
C LEU A 311 8.71 17.99 -7.99
N GLY A 312 7.68 18.05 -8.83
CA GLY A 312 7.83 17.93 -10.29
C GLY A 312 8.70 19.05 -10.88
N GLN A 313 8.52 20.30 -10.46
CA GLN A 313 9.35 21.42 -10.94
C GLN A 313 10.82 21.25 -10.57
N LEU A 314 11.10 20.87 -9.31
CA LEU A 314 12.48 20.63 -8.86
C LEU A 314 13.18 19.53 -9.67
N MET A 315 12.44 18.49 -10.07
CA MET A 315 12.99 17.43 -10.94
C MET A 315 13.16 17.90 -12.39
N VAL A 316 12.21 18.63 -12.96
CA VAL A 316 12.30 19.18 -14.32
C VAL A 316 13.50 20.14 -14.45
N GLU A 317 13.73 20.97 -13.44
CA GLU A 317 14.84 21.92 -13.39
C GLU A 317 16.19 21.25 -13.06
N GLY A 318 16.20 19.95 -12.72
CA GLY A 318 17.41 19.19 -12.40
C GLY A 318 17.97 19.46 -11.01
N PHE A 319 17.21 20.07 -10.11
CA PHE A 319 17.57 20.22 -8.69
C PHE A 319 17.43 18.92 -7.91
N LEU A 320 16.58 18.00 -8.38
CA LEU A 320 16.39 16.67 -7.80
C LEU A 320 16.51 15.59 -8.88
N SER A 321 17.20 14.51 -8.54
CA SER A 321 17.28 13.31 -9.35
C SER A 321 16.23 12.27 -8.91
N PRO A 322 15.76 11.39 -9.83
CA PRO A 322 14.87 10.29 -9.46
C PRO A 322 15.42 9.37 -8.35
N GLY A 323 16.75 9.22 -8.28
CA GLY A 323 17.42 8.42 -7.25
C GLY A 323 17.33 9.01 -5.85
N GLU A 324 17.20 10.33 -5.70
CA GLU A 324 17.06 10.99 -4.39
C GLU A 324 15.64 10.86 -3.83
N LEU A 325 14.64 10.73 -4.70
CA LEU A 325 13.24 10.54 -4.29
C LEU A 325 12.86 9.07 -4.07
N ASP A 326 13.61 8.15 -4.68
CA ASP A 326 13.47 6.72 -4.51
C ASP A 326 14.82 6.09 -4.12
N PRO A 327 15.30 6.34 -2.89
CA PRO A 327 16.58 5.84 -2.40
C PRO A 327 16.62 4.30 -2.28
N LEU A 328 15.45 3.68 -2.19
CA LEU A 328 15.27 2.23 -2.14
C LEU A 328 15.19 1.59 -3.54
N ASN A 329 15.30 2.39 -4.61
CA ASN A 329 15.25 1.97 -6.01
C ASN A 329 14.03 1.10 -6.35
N ARG A 330 12.88 1.36 -5.71
CA ARG A 330 11.62 0.63 -5.94
C ARG A 330 11.11 0.77 -7.37
N ARG A 331 11.45 1.84 -8.09
CA ARG A 331 11.09 1.99 -9.51
C ARG A 331 11.64 0.87 -10.40
N HIS A 332 12.69 0.17 -9.96
CA HIS A 332 13.32 -0.94 -10.66
C HIS A 332 12.68 -2.31 -10.35
N VAL A 333 11.52 -2.34 -9.67
CA VAL A 333 10.80 -3.58 -9.34
C VAL A 333 10.37 -4.37 -10.60
N THR A 334 10.25 -3.71 -11.75
CA THR A 334 9.96 -4.31 -13.06
C THR A 334 11.17 -4.96 -13.73
N GLU A 335 12.38 -4.79 -13.19
CA GLU A 335 13.57 -5.46 -13.73
C GLU A 335 13.46 -6.97 -13.54
N THR A 336 13.93 -7.71 -14.55
CA THR A 336 13.87 -9.17 -14.56
C THR A 336 14.62 -9.74 -13.36
N LYS A 337 13.85 -10.31 -12.42
CA LYS A 337 14.42 -11.05 -11.30
C LYS A 337 15.10 -12.32 -11.83
N PRO A 338 16.22 -12.77 -11.22
CA PRO A 338 16.86 -14.02 -11.60
C PRO A 338 15.89 -15.19 -11.43
N ASP A 339 16.06 -16.24 -12.26
CA ASP A 339 15.24 -17.44 -12.19
C ASP A 339 15.22 -18.01 -10.75
N ILE A 340 14.02 -18.10 -10.19
CA ILE A 340 13.82 -18.64 -8.84
C ILE A 340 13.88 -20.16 -8.94
N VAL A 341 14.97 -20.75 -8.43
CA VAL A 341 15.08 -22.20 -8.29
C VAL A 341 14.35 -22.62 -7.01
N VAL A 342 13.25 -23.35 -7.16
CA VAL A 342 12.56 -23.96 -6.01
C VAL A 342 13.40 -25.13 -5.51
N GLN A 343 13.90 -25.02 -4.28
CA GLN A 343 14.62 -26.09 -3.59
C GLN A 343 13.72 -26.71 -2.52
N VAL A 344 13.62 -28.03 -2.54
CA VAL A 344 12.90 -28.81 -1.54
C VAL A 344 13.93 -29.60 -0.74
N VAL A 345 13.94 -29.40 0.58
CA VAL A 345 14.81 -30.15 1.49
C VAL A 345 13.98 -31.17 2.24
N LEU A 346 14.37 -32.44 2.14
CA LEU A 346 13.74 -33.55 2.85
C LEU A 346 14.64 -33.99 4.00
N LEU A 347 14.05 -34.22 5.17
CA LEU A 347 14.74 -34.69 6.36
C LEU A 347 14.03 -35.93 6.89
N ALA A 348 14.82 -36.91 7.30
CA ALA A 348 14.31 -38.10 7.96
C ALA A 348 13.98 -37.77 9.43
N GLU A 349 12.79 -38.16 9.88
CA GLU A 349 12.40 -38.00 11.29
C GLU A 349 13.26 -38.87 12.20
N ASP A 350 13.54 -40.10 11.76
CA ASP A 350 14.36 -41.07 12.47
C ASP A 350 15.26 -41.87 11.51
N SER A 351 16.16 -42.67 12.07
CA SER A 351 17.06 -43.54 11.31
C SER A 351 16.31 -44.63 10.53
N LEU A 352 15.11 -45.01 10.96
CA LEU A 352 14.31 -46.05 10.30
C LEU A 352 13.74 -45.54 8.97
N ILE A 353 13.29 -44.28 8.91
CA ILE A 353 12.88 -43.63 7.66
C ILE A 353 14.10 -43.38 6.77
N GLN A 354 15.23 -42.97 7.35
CA GLN A 354 16.49 -42.76 6.63
C GLN A 354 16.91 -44.04 5.88
N ASP A 355 16.96 -45.18 6.57
CA ASP A 355 17.34 -46.47 5.98
C ASP A 355 16.35 -46.90 4.88
N LYS A 356 15.05 -46.70 5.09
CA LYS A 356 14.02 -47.03 4.09
C LYS A 356 14.14 -46.21 2.81
N MET A 357 14.44 -44.91 2.94
CA MET A 357 14.60 -44.02 1.79
C MET A 357 15.92 -44.28 1.06
N ALA A 358 16.98 -44.63 1.80
CA ALA A 358 18.25 -45.05 1.23
C ALA A 358 18.11 -46.31 0.33
N LEU A 359 17.24 -47.26 0.70
CA LEU A 359 16.91 -48.43 -0.15
C LEU A 359 16.29 -48.03 -1.50
N HIS A 360 15.68 -46.86 -1.60
CA HIS A 360 15.11 -46.31 -2.83
C HIS A 360 16.07 -45.35 -3.55
N GLY A 361 17.33 -45.25 -3.11
CA GLY A 361 18.34 -44.36 -3.70
C GLY A 361 18.18 -42.89 -3.30
N ILE A 362 17.41 -42.59 -2.25
CA ILE A 362 17.22 -41.23 -1.72
C ILE A 362 18.06 -41.10 -0.44
N GLU A 363 19.14 -40.32 -0.52
CA GLU A 363 19.96 -40.00 0.64
C GLU A 363 19.33 -38.88 1.46
N LEU A 364 18.98 -39.19 2.72
CA LEU A 364 18.41 -38.23 3.67
C LEU A 364 19.29 -38.09 4.91
N GLN A 365 19.25 -36.91 5.52
CA GLN A 365 19.84 -36.65 6.83
C GLN A 365 18.75 -36.60 7.90
N THR A 366 19.07 -37.03 9.11
CA THR A 366 18.19 -36.86 10.27
C THR A 366 18.30 -35.46 10.88
N VAL A 367 17.30 -35.04 11.65
CA VAL A 367 17.30 -33.74 12.37
C VAL A 367 18.57 -33.55 13.23
N SER A 368 19.15 -34.64 13.76
CA SER A 368 20.35 -34.59 14.60
C SER A 368 21.64 -34.41 13.79
N GLU A 369 21.67 -34.88 12.54
CA GLU A 369 22.85 -34.84 11.67
C GLU A 369 23.05 -33.48 11.00
N VAL A 370 22.00 -32.66 10.91
CA VAL A 370 22.00 -31.35 10.24
C VAL A 370 22.53 -30.23 11.16
N ALA A 371 23.09 -30.57 12.32
CA ALA A 371 23.72 -29.60 13.22
C ALA A 371 24.79 -28.78 12.45
N PRO A 372 24.81 -27.44 12.59
CA PRO A 372 24.24 -26.64 13.68
C PRO A 372 22.80 -26.13 13.46
N ILE A 373 22.12 -26.50 12.38
CA ILE A 373 20.77 -26.02 12.08
C ILE A 373 19.76 -26.71 13.00
N GLN A 374 18.96 -25.91 13.70
CA GLN A 374 17.90 -26.40 14.57
C GLN A 374 16.54 -26.30 13.87
N ILE A 375 15.86 -27.42 13.73
CA ILE A 375 14.56 -27.49 13.08
C ILE A 375 13.46 -27.42 14.14
N HIS A 376 12.52 -26.49 13.97
CA HIS A 376 11.39 -26.29 14.87
C HIS A 376 10.06 -26.23 14.11
N PRO A 377 8.91 -26.50 14.75
CA PRO A 377 7.61 -26.27 14.10
C PRO A 377 7.29 -24.78 13.94
N ALA A 378 6.52 -24.43 12.90
CA ALA A 378 6.09 -23.04 12.63
C ALA A 378 5.48 -22.30 13.84
N ARG A 379 4.83 -23.03 14.76
CA ARG A 379 4.30 -22.46 16.02
C ARG A 379 5.36 -21.76 16.88
N VAL A 380 6.62 -22.21 16.82
CA VAL A 380 7.73 -21.60 17.55
C VAL A 380 8.07 -20.24 16.92
N LEU A 381 8.12 -20.17 15.60
CA LEU A 381 8.30 -18.91 14.89
C LEU A 381 7.16 -17.92 15.20
N SER A 382 5.91 -18.40 15.27
CA SER A 382 4.75 -17.57 15.63
C SER A 382 4.93 -16.94 17.02
N LYS A 383 5.38 -17.73 18.01
CA LYS A 383 5.71 -17.22 19.34
C LYS A 383 6.84 -16.20 19.32
N ILE A 384 7.89 -16.41 18.53
CA ILE A 384 8.98 -15.44 18.38
C ILE A 384 8.44 -14.11 17.83
N TYR A 385 7.62 -14.14 16.78
CA TYR A 385 7.01 -12.95 16.20
C TYR A 385 6.06 -12.22 17.16
N THR A 386 5.40 -12.91 18.11
CA THR A 386 4.60 -12.23 19.14
C THR A 386 5.42 -11.34 20.07
N LEU A 387 6.73 -11.57 20.17
CA LEU A 387 7.62 -10.74 20.99
C LEU A 387 8.03 -9.45 20.26
N LEU A 388 7.99 -9.45 18.92
CA LEU A 388 8.31 -8.26 18.12
C LEU A 388 7.28 -7.16 18.38
N GLY A 389 7.76 -5.93 18.57
CA GLY A 389 6.91 -4.78 18.89
C GLY A 389 6.30 -4.81 20.30
N LYS A 390 6.61 -5.79 21.15
CA LYS A 390 6.10 -5.83 22.51
C LYS A 390 6.73 -4.72 23.35
N ASN A 391 5.90 -3.85 23.90
CA ASN A 391 6.34 -2.74 24.74
C ASN A 391 5.43 -2.55 25.95
N LYS A 392 5.98 -2.78 27.16
CA LYS A 392 5.23 -2.65 28.40
C LYS A 392 4.86 -1.20 28.74
N ARG A 393 5.72 -0.23 28.41
CA ARG A 393 5.48 1.20 28.72
C ARG A 393 4.32 1.76 27.92
N MET A 394 4.20 1.33 26.66
CA MET A 394 3.14 1.76 25.74
C MET A 394 1.93 0.83 25.72
N GLY A 395 1.93 -0.27 26.49
CA GLY A 395 0.84 -1.25 26.51
C GLY A 395 0.71 -2.08 25.23
N LEU A 396 1.76 -2.17 24.40
CA LEU A 396 1.77 -2.89 23.14
C LEU A 396 2.11 -4.37 23.37
N THR A 397 1.27 -5.27 22.85
CA THR A 397 1.45 -6.72 23.08
C THR A 397 2.28 -7.43 22.02
N GLY A 398 2.63 -6.74 20.92
CA GLY A 398 3.34 -7.30 19.76
C GLY A 398 2.40 -7.90 18.70
N ARG A 399 2.89 -8.80 17.85
CA ARG A 399 2.05 -9.46 16.83
C ARG A 399 0.97 -10.33 17.47
N ALA A 400 -0.22 -10.36 16.89
CA ALA A 400 -1.32 -11.18 17.40
C ALA A 400 -0.96 -12.68 17.32
N SER A 401 -1.15 -13.42 18.42
CA SER A 401 -0.81 -14.85 18.51
C SER A 401 -1.68 -15.76 17.64
N SER A 402 -2.80 -15.25 17.13
CA SER A 402 -3.68 -15.93 16.18
C SER A 402 -3.20 -15.82 14.74
N SER A 403 -2.25 -14.94 14.44
CA SER A 403 -1.73 -14.79 13.09
C SER A 403 -0.90 -16.02 12.70
N GLU A 404 -1.33 -16.65 11.62
CA GLU A 404 -0.64 -17.80 11.05
C GLU A 404 0.69 -17.38 10.43
N ILE A 405 1.54 -18.38 10.18
CA ILE A 405 2.81 -18.19 9.48
C ILE A 405 2.69 -18.93 8.17
N GLY A 406 2.82 -18.19 7.07
CA GLY A 406 2.77 -18.75 5.74
C GLY A 406 4.05 -19.48 5.36
N LEU A 407 4.01 -20.08 4.17
CA LEU A 407 5.07 -20.93 3.65
C LEU A 407 6.37 -20.17 3.40
N LEU A 408 6.29 -18.92 2.94
CA LEU A 408 7.47 -18.11 2.61
C LEU A 408 8.26 -17.71 3.86
N ALA A 409 7.57 -17.50 4.98
CA ALA A 409 8.21 -17.28 6.25
C ALA A 409 8.89 -18.54 6.77
N THR A 410 8.30 -19.73 6.60
CA THR A 410 8.93 -20.99 7.04
C THR A 410 10.08 -21.45 6.15
N SER A 411 10.12 -21.04 4.88
CA SER A 411 11.16 -21.43 3.92
C SER A 411 12.47 -20.64 4.07
N LYS A 412 12.55 -19.71 5.03
CA LYS A 412 13.77 -18.96 5.35
C LYS A 412 14.54 -19.57 6.52
N LEU A 413 15.85 -19.41 6.49
CA LEU A 413 16.71 -19.63 7.65
C LEU A 413 16.77 -18.37 8.50
N TYR A 414 16.63 -18.54 9.81
CA TYR A 414 16.69 -17.46 10.78
C TYR A 414 17.95 -17.58 11.62
N MET A 415 18.60 -16.45 11.89
CA MET A 415 19.69 -16.38 12.84
C MET A 415 19.18 -15.77 14.14
N LEU A 416 19.26 -16.52 15.23
CA LEU A 416 18.91 -16.03 16.57
C LEU A 416 20.10 -16.23 17.50
N ALA A 417 20.72 -15.13 17.90
CA ALA A 417 22.07 -15.13 18.47
C ALA A 417 23.03 -15.87 17.52
N ASP A 418 23.62 -16.99 17.95
CA ASP A 418 24.57 -17.78 17.16
C ASP A 418 24.00 -19.12 16.66
N LYS A 419 22.67 -19.24 16.64
CA LYS A 419 21.97 -20.46 16.20
C LYS A 419 21.19 -20.21 14.91
N ILE A 420 21.33 -21.14 13.97
CA ILE A 420 20.54 -21.16 12.74
C ILE A 420 19.27 -21.97 13.02
N LEU A 421 18.12 -21.35 12.78
CA LEU A 421 16.80 -21.95 12.95
C LEU A 421 16.16 -22.14 11.57
N ALA A 422 15.62 -23.33 11.36
CA ALA A 422 14.74 -23.65 10.23
C ALA A 422 13.38 -24.06 10.76
N PHE A 423 12.31 -23.79 10.00
CA PHE A 423 10.96 -24.10 10.44
C PHE A 423 10.25 -25.03 9.46
N VAL A 424 9.61 -26.08 9.98
CA VAL A 424 8.76 -26.92 9.14
C VAL A 424 7.43 -26.20 8.84
N PRO A 425 6.87 -26.36 7.63
CA PRO A 425 5.60 -25.76 7.24
C PRO A 425 4.47 -26.03 8.23
N GLN A 426 3.55 -25.07 8.36
CA GLN A 426 2.47 -25.15 9.35
C GLN A 426 1.54 -26.35 9.11
N PHE A 427 1.31 -26.75 7.87
CA PHE A 427 0.47 -27.92 7.55
C PHE A 427 1.05 -29.23 8.07
N MET A 428 2.37 -29.33 8.31
CA MET A 428 3.01 -30.52 8.88
C MET A 428 2.83 -30.63 10.42
N ASP A 429 2.29 -29.60 11.06
CA ASP A 429 2.08 -29.59 12.51
C ASP A 429 0.82 -30.39 12.89
N MET A 430 1.04 -31.66 13.26
CA MET A 430 0.04 -32.61 13.75
C MET A 430 -0.80 -32.10 14.93
N SER A 431 -0.33 -31.08 15.66
CA SER A 431 -1.09 -30.49 16.78
C SER A 431 -2.20 -29.52 16.34
N ARG A 432 -2.17 -29.07 15.08
CA ARG A 432 -3.15 -28.11 14.53
C ARG A 432 -3.88 -28.63 13.30
N PHE A 433 -3.24 -29.45 12.46
CA PHE A 433 -3.81 -29.92 11.21
C PHE A 433 -3.99 -31.43 11.22
N TYR A 434 -5.24 -31.87 11.25
CA TYR A 434 -5.59 -33.29 11.13
C TYR A 434 -5.36 -33.85 9.73
N MET A 435 -5.14 -32.99 8.72
CA MET A 435 -4.90 -33.42 7.33
C MET A 435 -3.68 -34.34 7.21
N VAL A 436 -2.68 -34.19 8.07
CA VAL A 436 -1.48 -35.04 8.07
C VAL A 436 -1.76 -36.46 8.57
N LEU A 437 -2.89 -36.68 9.24
CA LEU A 437 -3.33 -38.02 9.64
C LEU A 437 -3.94 -38.82 8.49
N ASP A 438 -4.32 -38.17 7.39
CA ASP A 438 -4.81 -38.82 6.19
C ASP A 438 -3.81 -38.66 5.05
N THR A 439 -2.93 -39.65 4.93
CA THR A 439 -1.89 -39.68 3.90
C THR A 439 -2.46 -39.77 2.48
N ASN A 440 -3.65 -40.36 2.30
CA ASN A 440 -4.27 -40.44 0.97
C ASN A 440 -4.80 -39.07 0.56
N PHE A 441 -5.45 -38.37 1.49
CA PHE A 441 -5.90 -37.01 1.27
C PHE A 441 -4.76 -36.02 0.99
N LEU A 442 -3.59 -36.19 1.64
CA LEU A 442 -2.40 -35.39 1.34
C LEU A 442 -1.83 -35.64 -0.07
N VAL A 443 -1.90 -36.88 -0.55
CA VAL A 443 -1.40 -37.25 -1.90
C VAL A 443 -2.38 -36.79 -2.99
N ASP A 444 -3.68 -36.76 -2.69
CA ASP A 444 -4.74 -36.31 -3.60
C ASP A 444 -4.97 -34.79 -3.60
N PHE A 445 -4.27 -34.04 -2.74
CA PHE A 445 -4.38 -32.57 -2.67
C PHE A 445 -3.64 -31.93 -3.86
N PRO A 446 -4.34 -31.24 -4.79
CA PRO A 446 -3.74 -30.69 -6.00
C PRO A 446 -2.85 -29.46 -5.77
#